data_AF-A0A7C1NCJ5-F1
#
_entry.id   AF-A0A7C1NCJ5-F1
#
_cell.length_a   1.000
_cell.length_b   1.000
_cell.length_c   1.000
_cell.angle_alpha   90.00
_cell.angle_beta   90.00
_cell.angle_gamma   90.00
#
_symmetry.space_group_name_H-M   'P 1'
#
loop_
_entity.id
_entity.type
_entity.pdbx_description
1 polymer ?
#
loop_
_entity_poly.entity_id
_entity_poly.type
_entity_poly.pdbx_seq_one_letter_code
_entity_poly.pdbx_strand_id
1 'polypeptide(L)'
;MKNRPFHLINTVLILLCCQFGFSQKSLPEDQLIGKGNPDFVERDGYKLRPEAAKAFDEMKAAAAKEGIAFQVVSSYRNYAHQNRIWERKYKAYTADGLSPQDAITKIIAYSTIPGTSRHHWGTDIDIVDANGNANGDLLVPSKFHGDGPFCKFKAWMDEHANDYGYYLVYTDDGNRTGFNYEPWHYSYKPLSVGYLEQYKKLDVQQVLQEQKLMGSAEFTPEFITRYRTQNILDINPELLP
;
A
#
# COMPACT_ATOMS: atom_id res chain seq x y z
N MET A 1 53.93 -42.02 17.95
CA MET A 1 53.74 -41.02 16.88
C MET A 1 52.79 -41.61 15.83
N LYS A 2 51.52 -41.19 15.83
CA LYS A 2 50.52 -41.59 14.82
C LYS A 2 49.90 -40.31 14.25
N ASN A 3 50.18 -40.03 12.98
CA ASN A 3 49.54 -38.95 12.24
C ASN A 3 48.14 -39.39 11.79
N ARG A 4 47.13 -38.59 12.08
CA ARG A 4 45.83 -38.62 11.40
C ARG A 4 45.62 -37.25 10.73
N PRO A 5 45.25 -37.18 9.45
CA PRO A 5 44.92 -35.91 8.83
C PRO A 5 43.51 -35.46 9.25
N PHE A 6 43.39 -34.18 9.59
CA PHE A 6 42.11 -33.49 9.76
C PHE A 6 41.46 -33.33 8.37
N HIS A 7 40.23 -33.81 8.20
CA HIS A 7 39.37 -33.41 7.09
C HIS A 7 38.53 -32.22 7.53
N LEU A 8 38.81 -31.06 6.94
CA LEU A 8 37.97 -29.87 7.02
C LEU A 8 36.80 -30.08 6.05
N ILE A 9 35.60 -30.33 6.58
CA ILE A 9 34.37 -30.36 5.78
C ILE A 9 33.96 -28.90 5.59
N ASN A 10 34.21 -28.35 4.39
CA ASN A 10 33.62 -27.09 3.96
C ASN A 10 32.15 -27.33 3.65
N THR A 11 31.27 -27.01 4.60
CA THR A 11 29.84 -26.91 4.33
C THR A 11 29.57 -25.63 3.56
N VAL A 12 29.50 -25.72 2.24
CA VAL A 12 28.99 -24.65 1.38
C VAL A 12 27.49 -24.59 1.59
N LEU A 13 27.02 -23.60 2.35
CA LEU A 13 25.61 -23.28 2.49
C LEU A 13 25.17 -22.61 1.18
N ILE A 14 24.58 -23.39 0.28
CA ILE A 14 23.96 -22.86 -0.94
C ILE A 14 22.65 -22.19 -0.49
N LEU A 15 22.67 -20.86 -0.37
CA LEU A 15 21.43 -20.08 -0.36
C LEU A 15 20.74 -20.30 -1.71
N LEU A 16 19.73 -21.17 -1.74
CA LEU A 16 18.76 -21.21 -2.81
C LEU A 16 17.94 -19.90 -2.73
N CYS A 17 18.38 -18.87 -3.43
CA CYS A 17 17.46 -17.80 -3.83
C CYS A 17 16.42 -18.45 -4.76
N CYS A 18 15.27 -18.84 -4.19
CA CYS A 18 14.07 -19.11 -4.98
C CYS A 18 13.68 -17.83 -5.71
N GLN A 19 14.20 -17.64 -6.92
CA GLN A 19 13.61 -16.73 -7.89
C GLN A 19 12.28 -17.35 -8.33
N PHE A 20 11.22 -17.07 -7.57
CA PHE A 20 9.87 -17.28 -8.05
C PHE A 20 9.65 -16.31 -9.21
N GLY A 21 9.90 -16.78 -10.43
CA GLY A 21 9.35 -16.18 -11.64
C GLY A 21 7.84 -16.36 -11.61
N PHE A 22 7.14 -15.46 -10.92
CA PHE A 22 5.70 -15.37 -11.05
C PHE A 22 5.40 -14.94 -12.49
N SER A 23 4.78 -15.82 -13.26
CA SER A 23 4.14 -15.45 -14.53
C SER A 23 3.01 -14.49 -14.20
N GLN A 24 3.33 -13.20 -14.15
CA GLN A 24 2.40 -12.18 -13.70
C GLN A 24 1.41 -11.93 -14.83
N LYS A 25 0.23 -12.53 -14.71
CA LYS A 25 -0.88 -12.33 -15.64
C LYS A 25 -1.15 -10.83 -15.75
N SER A 26 -1.12 -10.30 -16.98
CA SER A 26 -1.42 -8.89 -17.22
C SER A 26 -2.83 -8.58 -16.72
N LEU A 27 -2.97 -7.48 -15.98
CA LEU A 27 -4.25 -6.98 -15.54
C LEU A 27 -4.90 -6.14 -16.64
N PRO A 28 -6.19 -6.35 -16.91
CA PRO A 28 -6.98 -5.40 -17.69
C PRO A 28 -6.88 -3.98 -17.11
N GLU A 29 -6.85 -2.97 -17.99
CA GLU A 29 -6.70 -1.56 -17.58
C GLU A 29 -7.79 -1.12 -16.60
N ASP A 30 -9.02 -1.60 -16.78
CA ASP A 30 -10.14 -1.30 -15.89
C ASP A 30 -9.89 -1.75 -14.45
N GLN A 31 -9.22 -2.89 -14.22
CA GLN A 31 -8.82 -3.35 -12.89
C GLN A 31 -7.72 -2.46 -12.29
N LEU A 32 -6.77 -2.00 -13.11
CA LEU A 32 -5.69 -1.11 -12.67
C LEU A 32 -6.22 0.24 -12.15
N ILE A 33 -7.34 0.72 -12.70
CA ILE A 33 -8.03 1.95 -12.28
C ILE A 33 -9.26 1.68 -11.38
N GLY A 34 -9.43 0.45 -10.90
CA GLY A 34 -10.48 0.09 -9.93
C GLY A 34 -11.91 0.03 -10.47
N LYS A 35 -12.09 0.05 -11.79
CA LYS A 35 -13.39 -0.08 -12.46
C LYS A 35 -13.72 -1.52 -12.86
N GLY A 36 -12.73 -2.39 -12.95
CA GLY A 36 -12.92 -3.80 -13.24
C GLY A 36 -13.38 -4.60 -12.02
N ASN A 37 -13.60 -5.91 -12.23
CA ASN A 37 -14.00 -6.86 -11.21
C ASN A 37 -12.96 -7.98 -11.07
N PRO A 38 -11.93 -7.80 -10.24
CA PRO A 38 -10.96 -8.86 -9.98
C PRO A 38 -11.54 -10.00 -9.17
N ASP A 39 -10.92 -11.17 -9.29
CA ASP A 39 -11.15 -12.28 -8.36
C ASP A 39 -10.54 -11.94 -7.00
N PHE A 40 -11.34 -12.09 -5.95
CA PHE A 40 -10.94 -11.78 -4.59
C PHE A 40 -11.29 -12.89 -3.61
N VAL A 41 -10.48 -12.98 -2.57
CA VAL A 41 -10.84 -13.63 -1.33
C VAL A 41 -11.40 -12.55 -0.42
N GLU A 42 -12.63 -12.77 0.04
CA GLU A 42 -13.30 -11.95 1.05
C GLU A 42 -13.36 -12.75 2.36
N ARG A 43 -12.93 -12.10 3.44
CA ARG A 43 -12.91 -12.61 4.82
C ARG A 43 -13.40 -11.50 5.74
N ASP A 44 -13.65 -11.83 7.00
CA ASP A 44 -14.11 -10.85 7.99
C ASP A 44 -13.12 -9.68 8.10
N GLY A 45 -13.53 -8.54 7.53
CA GLY A 45 -12.81 -7.27 7.58
C GLY A 45 -11.95 -6.94 6.35
N TYR A 46 -11.76 -7.83 5.37
CA TYR A 46 -10.93 -7.51 4.21
C TYR A 46 -11.30 -8.21 2.91
N LYS A 47 -10.86 -7.58 1.81
CA LYS A 47 -10.97 -8.10 0.44
C LYS A 47 -9.64 -7.90 -0.29
N LEU A 48 -8.99 -9.00 -0.64
CA LEU A 48 -7.66 -9.04 -1.27
C LEU A 48 -7.62 -10.08 -2.40
N ARG A 49 -6.64 -9.98 -3.31
CA ARG A 49 -6.38 -11.05 -4.28
C ARG A 49 -5.99 -12.35 -3.56
N PRO A 50 -6.28 -13.53 -4.12
CA PRO A 50 -6.07 -14.80 -3.41
C PRO A 50 -4.67 -15.00 -2.83
N GLU A 51 -3.62 -14.66 -3.58
CA GLU A 51 -2.22 -14.79 -3.16
C GLU A 51 -1.89 -13.82 -2.01
N ALA A 52 -2.35 -12.57 -2.13
CA ALA A 52 -2.20 -11.56 -1.08
C ALA A 52 -2.96 -11.96 0.19
N ALA A 53 -4.21 -12.43 0.07
CA ALA A 53 -5.03 -12.90 1.18
C ALA A 53 -4.37 -14.05 1.93
N LYS A 54 -3.84 -15.04 1.20
CA LYS A 54 -3.13 -16.17 1.80
C LYS A 54 -1.91 -15.70 2.61
N ALA A 55 -1.06 -14.86 2.01
CA ALA A 55 0.11 -14.31 2.69
C ALA A 55 -0.28 -13.45 3.91
N PHE A 56 -1.37 -12.70 3.81
CA PHE A 56 -1.90 -11.89 4.92
C PHE A 56 -2.39 -12.76 6.08
N ASP A 57 -3.11 -13.84 5.79
CA ASP A 57 -3.58 -14.78 6.81
C ASP A 57 -2.39 -15.47 7.52
N GLU A 58 -1.34 -15.83 6.79
CA GLU A 58 -0.10 -16.38 7.35
C GLU A 58 0.62 -15.36 8.25
N MET A 59 0.76 -14.10 7.80
CA MET A 59 1.33 -13.00 8.58
C MET A 59 0.54 -12.75 9.87
N LYS A 60 -0.80 -12.65 9.75
CA LYS A 60 -1.71 -12.47 10.88
C LYS A 60 -1.62 -13.61 11.89
N ALA A 61 -1.51 -14.86 11.42
CA ALA A 61 -1.36 -16.03 12.29
C ALA A 61 0.00 -16.06 13.01
N ALA A 62 1.06 -15.54 12.40
CA ALA A 62 2.37 -15.41 13.05
C ALA A 62 2.35 -14.34 14.13
N ALA A 63 1.86 -13.13 13.81
CA ALA A 63 1.75 -12.03 14.76
C ALA A 63 0.91 -12.40 16.00
N ALA A 64 -0.16 -13.17 15.79
CA ALA A 64 -1.02 -13.64 16.88
C ALA A 64 -0.27 -14.51 17.91
N LYS A 65 0.76 -15.27 17.50
CA LYS A 65 1.59 -16.07 18.42
C LYS A 65 2.44 -15.19 19.34
N GLU A 66 2.66 -13.94 18.95
CA GLU A 66 3.42 -12.94 19.69
C GLU A 66 2.50 -11.91 20.38
N GLY A 67 1.20 -12.21 20.44
CA GLY A 67 0.21 -11.37 21.14
C GLY A 67 -0.22 -10.12 20.36
N ILE A 68 0.07 -10.05 19.06
CA ILE A 68 -0.35 -8.94 18.20
C ILE A 68 -1.58 -9.36 17.41
N ALA A 69 -2.65 -8.56 17.50
CA ALA A 69 -3.90 -8.84 16.82
C ALA A 69 -4.11 -7.80 15.71
N PHE A 70 -4.40 -8.25 14.48
CA PHE A 70 -4.58 -7.33 13.36
C PHE A 70 -6.02 -6.87 13.25
N GLN A 71 -6.22 -5.56 13.15
CA GLN A 71 -7.46 -4.95 12.69
C GLN A 71 -7.24 -4.35 11.30
N VAL A 72 -8.06 -4.75 10.34
CA VAL A 72 -8.07 -4.15 9.00
C VAL A 72 -8.97 -2.93 9.02
N VAL A 73 -8.41 -1.77 8.66
CA VAL A 73 -9.16 -0.52 8.52
C VAL A 73 -9.66 -0.35 7.09
N SER A 74 -8.85 -0.74 6.11
CA SER A 74 -9.19 -0.62 4.69
C SER A 74 -8.42 -1.65 3.85
N SER A 75 -9.04 -2.15 2.77
CA SER A 75 -8.45 -3.11 1.83
C SER A 75 -8.90 -2.76 0.41
N TYR A 76 -9.36 -3.70 -0.43
CA TYR A 76 -9.82 -3.37 -1.78
C TYR A 76 -10.87 -2.25 -1.78
N ARG A 77 -10.63 -1.24 -2.62
CA ARG A 77 -11.57 -0.17 -2.93
C ARG A 77 -11.77 -0.13 -4.42
N ASN A 78 -13.00 -0.26 -4.88
CA ASN A 78 -13.32 0.04 -6.28
C ASN A 78 -13.30 1.56 -6.53
N TYR A 79 -13.36 1.95 -7.80
CA TYR A 79 -13.35 3.33 -8.25
C TYR A 79 -14.46 4.16 -7.58
N ALA A 80 -15.69 3.62 -7.56
CA ALA A 80 -16.84 4.31 -6.98
C ALA A 80 -16.66 4.58 -5.48
N HIS A 81 -16.05 3.66 -4.73
CA HIS A 81 -15.71 3.86 -3.33
C HIS A 81 -14.67 4.97 -3.19
N GLN A 82 -13.57 4.91 -3.96
CA GLN A 82 -12.56 5.97 -3.92
C GLN A 82 -13.13 7.33 -4.29
N ASN A 83 -14.05 7.40 -5.26
CA ASN A 83 -14.72 8.65 -5.63
C ASN A 83 -15.59 9.22 -4.50
N ARG A 84 -16.32 8.37 -3.74
CA ARG A 84 -17.06 8.85 -2.57
C ARG A 84 -16.14 9.47 -1.51
N ILE A 85 -14.96 8.89 -1.28
CA ILE A 85 -13.96 9.45 -0.35
C ILE A 85 -13.46 10.80 -0.87
N TRP A 86 -13.11 10.87 -2.16
CA TRP A 86 -12.66 12.09 -2.83
C TRP A 86 -13.70 13.21 -2.73
N GLU A 87 -14.93 12.97 -3.18
CA GLU A 87 -15.99 13.97 -3.16
C GLU A 87 -16.31 14.46 -1.74
N ARG A 88 -16.37 13.54 -0.76
CA ARG A 88 -16.62 13.91 0.64
C ARG A 88 -15.54 14.86 1.15
N LYS A 89 -14.26 14.55 0.93
CA LYS A 89 -13.15 15.40 1.39
C LYS A 89 -13.13 16.73 0.63
N TYR A 90 -13.32 16.71 -0.68
CA TYR A 90 -13.34 17.93 -1.50
C TYR A 90 -14.45 18.89 -1.06
N LYS A 91 -15.69 18.38 -0.92
CA LYS A 91 -16.83 19.17 -0.43
C LYS A 91 -16.57 19.74 0.96
N ALA A 92 -16.05 18.93 1.89
CA ALA A 92 -15.76 19.38 3.25
C ALA A 92 -14.72 20.52 3.25
N TYR A 93 -13.57 20.33 2.61
CA TYR A 93 -12.50 21.33 2.62
C TYR A 93 -12.87 22.63 1.90
N THR A 94 -13.60 22.54 0.78
CA THR A 94 -14.10 23.74 0.10
C THR A 94 -15.21 24.45 0.89
N ALA A 95 -16.05 23.71 1.61
CA ALA A 95 -17.02 24.29 2.54
C ALA A 95 -16.33 24.98 3.75
N ASP A 96 -15.17 24.47 4.17
CA ASP A 96 -14.31 25.09 5.19
C ASP A 96 -13.52 26.31 4.66
N GLY A 97 -13.73 26.71 3.40
CA GLY A 97 -13.17 27.93 2.80
C GLY A 97 -11.84 27.75 2.06
N LEU A 98 -11.36 26.50 1.87
CA LEU A 98 -10.17 26.26 1.06
C LEU A 98 -10.46 26.49 -0.43
N SER A 99 -9.46 27.01 -1.16
CA SER A 99 -9.50 27.03 -2.62
C SER A 99 -9.57 25.60 -3.19
N PRO A 100 -10.06 25.39 -4.42
CA PRO A 100 -10.01 24.09 -5.10
C PRO A 100 -8.61 23.44 -5.07
N GLN A 101 -7.56 24.23 -5.34
CA GLN A 101 -6.18 23.77 -5.37
C GLN A 101 -5.68 23.36 -3.97
N ASP A 102 -6.00 24.14 -2.94
CA ASP A 102 -5.62 23.82 -1.56
C ASP A 102 -6.37 22.60 -1.03
N ALA A 103 -7.66 22.48 -1.38
CA ALA A 103 -8.46 21.30 -1.06
C ALA A 103 -7.86 20.04 -1.70
N ILE A 104 -7.50 20.09 -2.98
CA ILE A 104 -6.83 18.98 -3.68
C ILE A 104 -5.50 18.65 -3.01
N THR A 105 -4.66 19.65 -2.75
CA THR A 105 -3.35 19.48 -2.09
C THR A 105 -3.51 18.81 -0.73
N LYS A 106 -4.50 19.22 0.06
CA LYS A 106 -4.82 18.61 1.36
C LYS A 106 -5.36 17.19 1.24
N ILE A 107 -6.10 16.86 0.17
CA ILE A 107 -6.57 15.49 -0.08
C ILE A 107 -5.41 14.58 -0.44
N ILE A 108 -4.57 14.98 -1.40
CA ILE A 108 -3.47 14.16 -1.91
C ILE A 108 -2.29 14.01 -0.94
N ALA A 109 -2.37 14.62 0.24
CA ALA A 109 -1.45 14.34 1.34
C ALA A 109 -1.62 12.92 1.92
N TYR A 110 -2.85 12.37 1.90
CA TYR A 110 -3.21 11.05 2.47
C TYR A 110 -4.32 10.32 1.68
N SER A 111 -4.62 10.75 0.45
CA SER A 111 -5.70 10.15 -0.34
C SER A 111 -5.46 10.29 -1.83
N THR A 112 -5.62 9.16 -2.51
CA THR A 112 -5.43 9.07 -3.95
C THR A 112 -6.62 9.65 -4.71
N ILE A 113 -6.34 10.23 -5.88
CA ILE A 113 -7.35 10.58 -6.87
C ILE A 113 -8.00 9.27 -7.37
N PRO A 114 -9.33 9.18 -7.51
CA PRO A 114 -10.00 7.98 -8.02
C PRO A 114 -9.41 7.48 -9.34
N GLY A 115 -9.10 6.19 -9.44
CA GLY A 115 -8.39 5.60 -10.58
C GLY A 115 -6.87 5.53 -10.42
N THR A 116 -6.33 6.06 -9.31
CA THR A 116 -4.88 6.06 -9.01
C THR A 116 -4.54 5.35 -7.71
N SER A 117 -5.53 4.78 -7.02
CA SER A 117 -5.33 4.08 -5.75
C SER A 117 -4.72 2.70 -5.94
N ARG A 118 -3.68 2.38 -5.17
CA ARG A 118 -3.12 1.01 -5.12
C ARG A 118 -4.11 0.00 -4.50
N HIS A 119 -5.04 0.46 -3.67
CA HIS A 119 -6.14 -0.38 -3.18
C HIS A 119 -7.04 -0.92 -4.30
N HIS A 120 -7.04 -0.32 -5.49
CA HIS A 120 -7.72 -0.88 -6.66
C HIS A 120 -7.15 -2.25 -7.07
N TRP A 121 -5.89 -2.52 -6.73
CA TRP A 121 -5.22 -3.74 -7.14
C TRP A 121 -5.54 -4.93 -6.22
N GLY A 122 -6.15 -4.69 -5.06
CA GLY A 122 -6.42 -5.73 -4.06
C GLY A 122 -5.14 -6.36 -3.48
N THR A 123 -4.04 -5.61 -3.53
CA THR A 123 -2.73 -5.97 -2.95
C THR A 123 -2.40 -5.14 -1.73
N ASP A 124 -3.13 -4.05 -1.51
CA ASP A 124 -2.82 -3.02 -0.51
C ASP A 124 -3.85 -3.05 0.62
N ILE A 125 -3.36 -2.85 1.85
CA ILE A 125 -4.14 -2.96 3.07
C ILE A 125 -3.68 -1.92 4.10
N ASP A 126 -4.65 -1.31 4.77
CA ASP A 126 -4.45 -0.43 5.93
C ASP A 126 -4.76 -1.23 7.20
N ILE A 127 -3.75 -1.42 8.04
CA ILE A 127 -3.81 -2.29 9.23
C ILE A 127 -3.29 -1.60 10.48
N VAL A 128 -3.93 -1.91 11.60
CA VAL A 128 -3.58 -1.43 12.95
C VAL A 128 -3.63 -2.58 13.95
N ASP A 129 -3.16 -2.32 15.18
CA ASP A 129 -3.31 -3.28 16.29
C ASP A 129 -4.74 -3.25 16.83
N ALA A 130 -5.45 -4.37 16.75
CA ALA A 130 -6.77 -4.55 17.35
C ALA A 130 -6.73 -4.50 18.89
N ASN A 131 -5.57 -4.79 19.50
CA ASN A 131 -5.38 -4.66 20.95
C ASN A 131 -5.07 -3.21 21.36
N GLY A 132 -4.72 -2.35 20.40
CA GLY A 132 -4.45 -0.94 20.65
C GLY A 132 -5.75 -0.19 20.95
N ASN A 133 -5.97 0.16 22.21
CA ASN A 133 -7.14 0.91 22.65
C ASN A 133 -7.06 2.38 22.19
N ALA A 134 -7.32 2.62 20.91
CA ALA A 134 -7.23 3.92 20.27
C ALA A 134 -8.61 4.49 19.96
N ASN A 135 -8.87 5.73 20.38
CA ASN A 135 -10.10 6.46 20.06
C ASN A 135 -9.93 7.33 18.81
N GLY A 136 -11.03 7.65 18.12
CA GLY A 136 -11.05 8.54 16.96
C GLY A 136 -10.44 7.90 15.71
N ASP A 137 -9.78 8.72 14.87
CA ASP A 137 -9.14 8.26 13.64
C ASP A 137 -7.97 7.32 13.95
N LEU A 138 -8.02 6.09 13.44
CA LEU A 138 -7.00 5.07 13.68
C LEU A 138 -5.73 5.32 12.84
N LEU A 139 -5.85 5.97 11.68
CA LEU A 139 -4.77 6.13 10.72
C LEU A 139 -4.01 7.43 10.96
N VAL A 140 -3.34 7.51 12.11
CA VAL A 140 -2.56 8.69 12.54
C VAL A 140 -1.14 8.26 12.91
N PRO A 141 -0.08 8.85 12.31
CA PRO A 141 1.28 8.31 12.48
C PRO A 141 1.75 8.27 13.94
N SER A 142 1.40 9.29 14.73
CA SER A 142 1.76 9.34 16.16
C SER A 142 1.22 8.18 16.98
N LYS A 143 0.24 7.42 16.49
CA LYS A 143 -0.26 6.21 17.18
C LYS A 143 0.66 5.00 17.03
N PHE A 144 1.60 5.01 16.09
CA PHE A 144 2.50 3.89 15.76
C PHE A 144 3.90 4.04 16.36
N HIS A 145 4.18 5.14 17.07
CA HIS A 145 5.53 5.44 17.59
C HIS A 145 5.50 5.85 19.05
N GLY A 146 6.66 5.75 19.70
CA GLY A 146 6.82 6.07 21.13
C GLY A 146 5.83 5.27 21.98
N ASP A 147 5.04 6.00 22.76
CA ASP A 147 4.00 5.43 23.63
C ASP A 147 2.62 5.30 22.93
N GLY A 148 2.58 5.43 21.60
CA GLY A 148 1.37 5.27 20.81
C GLY A 148 0.78 3.85 20.92
N PRO A 149 -0.56 3.70 20.85
CA PRO A 149 -1.24 2.42 21.08
C PRO A 149 -0.86 1.31 20.10
N PHE A 150 -0.26 1.64 18.95
CA PHE A 150 0.15 0.70 17.91
C PHE A 150 1.67 0.54 17.81
N CYS A 151 2.45 1.06 18.78
CA CYS A 151 3.91 1.04 18.68
C CYS A 151 4.51 -0.37 18.63
N LYS A 152 3.96 -1.31 19.42
CA LYS A 152 4.39 -2.72 19.42
C LYS A 152 4.05 -3.41 18.10
N PHE A 153 2.84 -3.20 17.59
CA PHE A 153 2.43 -3.66 16.27
C PHE A 153 3.37 -3.12 15.19
N LYS A 154 3.69 -1.83 15.22
CA LYS A 154 4.59 -1.23 14.24
C LYS A 154 5.99 -1.84 14.27
N ALA A 155 6.55 -2.04 15.46
CA ALA A 155 7.85 -2.69 15.61
C ALA A 155 7.86 -4.11 15.02
N TRP A 156 6.81 -4.90 15.28
CA TRP A 156 6.67 -6.24 14.69
C TRP A 156 6.53 -6.19 13.17
N MET A 157 5.74 -5.25 12.64
CA MET A 157 5.57 -5.08 11.20
C MET A 157 6.89 -4.71 10.52
N ASP A 158 7.74 -3.90 11.15
CA ASP A 158 9.05 -3.53 10.61
C ASP A 158 10.01 -4.72 10.54
N GLU A 159 9.91 -5.64 11.49
CA GLU A 159 10.76 -6.83 11.54
C GLU A 159 10.27 -7.93 10.61
N HIS A 160 8.95 -8.14 10.49
CA HIS A 160 8.40 -9.38 9.92
C HIS A 160 7.57 -9.21 8.65
N ALA A 161 6.99 -8.03 8.35
CA ALA A 161 6.02 -7.93 7.26
C ALA A 161 6.59 -8.34 5.88
N ASN A 162 7.86 -8.00 5.65
CA ASN A 162 8.57 -8.32 4.41
C ASN A 162 8.75 -9.84 4.19
N ASP A 163 8.84 -10.64 5.25
CA ASP A 163 8.94 -12.11 5.19
C ASP A 163 7.67 -12.74 4.59
N TYR A 164 6.54 -12.06 4.75
CA TYR A 164 5.25 -12.42 4.16
C TYR A 164 4.97 -11.69 2.84
N GLY A 165 5.96 -10.96 2.31
CA GLY A 165 5.84 -10.21 1.06
C GLY A 165 5.07 -8.89 1.18
N TYR A 166 4.76 -8.43 2.39
CA TYR A 166 4.09 -7.14 2.63
C TYR A 166 5.10 -6.06 2.95
N TYR A 167 5.12 -4.99 2.15
CA TYR A 167 6.06 -3.89 2.30
C TYR A 167 5.30 -2.60 2.59
N LEU A 168 5.81 -1.83 3.54
CA LEU A 168 5.31 -0.49 3.83
C LEU A 168 5.45 0.38 2.59
N VAL A 169 4.36 1.00 2.13
CA VAL A 169 4.36 1.74 0.85
C VAL A 169 4.91 3.15 1.02
N TYR A 170 4.38 3.88 1.99
CA TYR A 170 4.73 5.27 2.24
C TYR A 170 5.60 5.35 3.50
N THR A 171 6.92 5.25 3.32
CA THR A 171 7.94 5.24 4.39
C THR A 171 8.18 6.61 5.02
N ASP A 172 8.79 6.63 6.22
CA ASP A 172 9.19 7.84 6.96
C ASP A 172 10.54 8.39 6.46
N ASP A 173 10.72 8.42 5.15
CA ASP A 173 11.90 9.03 4.53
C ASP A 173 11.61 10.50 4.23
N GLY A 174 12.36 11.40 4.88
CA GLY A 174 12.22 12.85 4.73
C GLY A 174 12.53 13.38 3.33
N ASN A 175 13.09 12.57 2.44
CA ASN A 175 13.29 12.93 1.03
C ASN A 175 12.04 12.69 0.16
N ARG A 176 11.04 11.97 0.68
CA ARG A 176 9.78 11.74 -0.04
C ARG A 176 8.94 13.02 -0.05
N THR A 177 8.34 13.29 -1.19
CA THR A 177 7.58 14.50 -1.52
C THR A 177 6.11 14.23 -1.82
N GLY A 178 5.75 12.95 -1.97
CA GLY A 178 4.41 12.46 -2.30
C GLY A 178 3.43 12.42 -1.15
N PHE A 179 2.70 11.30 -1.07
CA PHE A 179 1.89 10.99 0.11
C PHE A 179 2.78 11.00 1.36
N ASN A 180 2.22 11.55 2.43
CA ASN A 180 2.85 11.57 3.74
C ASN A 180 3.18 10.17 4.24
N TYR A 181 3.94 10.09 5.32
CA TYR A 181 4.21 8.84 6.00
C TYR A 181 2.92 8.14 6.47
N GLU A 182 2.73 6.88 6.08
CA GLU A 182 1.55 6.08 6.42
C GLU A 182 1.98 4.72 7.04
N PRO A 183 2.29 4.66 8.34
CA PRO A 183 2.77 3.44 9.03
C PRO A 183 1.79 2.25 9.02
N TRP A 184 0.58 2.42 8.48
CA TRP A 184 -0.47 1.42 8.37
C TRP A 184 -0.58 0.80 6.97
N HIS A 185 -0.04 1.44 5.93
CA HIS A 185 -0.32 1.10 4.54
C HIS A 185 0.75 0.13 3.99
N TYR A 186 0.37 -1.14 3.85
CA TYR A 186 1.25 -2.20 3.33
C TYR A 186 0.74 -2.76 2.01
N SER A 187 1.66 -3.10 1.10
CA SER A 187 1.35 -3.68 -0.22
C SER A 187 2.05 -5.01 -0.41
N TYR A 188 1.33 -5.99 -0.96
CA TYR A 188 1.87 -7.30 -1.30
C TYR A 188 2.74 -7.24 -2.55
N LYS A 189 4.06 -7.11 -2.33
CA LYS A 189 5.11 -6.90 -3.34
C LYS A 189 5.05 -7.88 -4.52
N PRO A 190 4.88 -9.21 -4.32
CA PRO A 190 4.90 -10.17 -5.43
C PRO A 190 3.87 -9.90 -6.53
N LEU A 191 2.77 -9.24 -6.20
CA LEU A 191 1.77 -8.80 -7.18
C LEU A 191 1.86 -7.31 -7.51
N SER A 192 2.14 -6.46 -6.53
CA SER A 192 1.99 -5.01 -6.74
C SER A 192 3.03 -4.41 -7.69
N VAL A 193 4.25 -4.98 -7.74
CA VAL A 193 5.36 -4.43 -8.56
C VAL A 193 5.01 -4.47 -10.05
N GLY A 194 4.61 -5.63 -10.58
CA GLY A 194 4.20 -5.71 -11.99
C GLY A 194 2.85 -5.08 -12.29
N TYR A 195 1.98 -4.87 -11.29
CA TYR A 195 0.78 -4.04 -11.48
C TYR A 195 1.16 -2.56 -11.63
N LEU A 196 2.13 -2.07 -10.86
CA LEU A 196 2.69 -0.73 -11.04
C LEU A 196 3.37 -0.58 -12.41
N GLU A 197 4.10 -1.59 -12.90
CA GLU A 197 4.67 -1.56 -14.26
C GLU A 197 3.62 -1.42 -15.35
N GLN A 198 2.50 -2.11 -15.20
CA GLN A 198 1.39 -2.00 -16.15
C GLN A 198 0.70 -0.65 -16.01
N TYR A 199 0.47 -0.19 -14.78
CA TYR A 199 -0.15 1.10 -14.49
C TYR A 199 0.67 2.27 -15.08
N LYS A 200 2.00 2.22 -15.01
CA LYS A 200 2.90 3.25 -15.56
C LYS A 200 2.69 3.47 -17.06
N LYS A 201 2.25 2.45 -17.80
CA LYS A 201 1.98 2.49 -19.24
C LYS A 201 0.65 3.16 -19.60
N LEU A 202 -0.24 3.38 -18.62
CA LEU A 202 -1.51 4.04 -18.84
C LEU A 202 -1.33 5.54 -19.09
N ASP A 203 -2.20 6.07 -19.94
CA ASP A 203 -2.42 7.51 -20.05
C ASP A 203 -3.24 7.99 -18.84
N VAL A 204 -2.55 8.21 -17.71
CA VAL A 204 -3.18 8.71 -16.49
C VAL A 204 -3.82 10.09 -16.71
N GLN A 205 -3.32 10.89 -17.66
CA GLN A 205 -3.95 12.18 -17.95
C GLN A 205 -5.35 11.96 -18.54
N GLN A 206 -5.47 11.10 -19.54
CA GLN A 206 -6.75 10.69 -20.08
C GLN A 206 -7.66 10.09 -19.00
N VAL A 207 -7.12 9.15 -18.20
CA VAL A 207 -7.88 8.50 -17.10
C VAL A 207 -8.45 9.53 -16.13
N LEU A 208 -7.71 10.59 -15.78
CA LEU A 208 -8.18 11.59 -14.82
C LEU A 208 -9.14 12.61 -15.44
N GLN A 209 -8.95 12.99 -16.71
CA GLN A 209 -9.78 13.99 -17.39
C GLN A 209 -11.17 13.45 -17.78
N GLU A 210 -11.28 12.17 -18.16
CA GLU A 210 -12.55 11.58 -18.60
C GLU A 210 -13.62 11.48 -17.49
N GLN A 211 -13.21 11.50 -16.22
CA GLN A 211 -14.09 11.11 -15.11
C GLN A 211 -14.91 12.25 -14.51
N LYS A 212 -14.68 13.51 -14.94
CA LYS A 212 -15.37 14.70 -14.44
C LYS A 212 -15.44 14.75 -12.90
N LEU A 213 -14.31 14.43 -12.25
CA LEU A 213 -14.19 14.45 -10.80
C LEU A 213 -14.40 15.87 -10.24
N MET A 214 -14.87 15.98 -9.00
CA MET A 214 -14.88 17.29 -8.33
C MET A 214 -13.47 17.84 -8.22
N GLY A 215 -13.28 19.10 -8.65
CA GLY A 215 -11.96 19.73 -8.72
C GLY A 215 -11.14 19.34 -9.95
N SER A 216 -11.66 18.56 -10.90
CA SER A 216 -10.89 18.11 -12.08
C SER A 216 -10.45 19.24 -13.02
N ALA A 217 -11.03 20.43 -12.89
CA ALA A 217 -10.55 21.63 -13.59
C ALA A 217 -9.10 21.99 -13.23
N GLU A 218 -8.64 21.58 -12.04
CA GLU A 218 -7.27 21.81 -11.56
C GLU A 218 -6.27 20.75 -12.02
N PHE A 219 -6.72 19.70 -12.72
CA PHE A 219 -5.86 18.62 -13.20
C PHE A 219 -5.17 19.01 -14.52
N THR A 220 -4.33 20.04 -14.45
CA THR A 220 -3.49 20.46 -15.60
C THR A 220 -2.44 19.39 -15.93
N PRO A 221 -1.87 19.38 -17.14
CA PRO A 221 -0.78 18.47 -17.49
C PRO A 221 0.42 18.54 -16.52
N GLU A 222 0.74 19.75 -16.03
CA GLU A 222 1.80 19.97 -15.05
C GLU A 222 1.46 19.37 -13.69
N PHE A 223 0.22 19.56 -13.22
CA PHE A 223 -0.28 18.94 -12.00
C PHE A 223 -0.20 17.40 -12.10
N ILE A 224 -0.67 16.83 -13.21
CA ILE A 224 -0.72 15.37 -13.41
C ILE A 224 0.69 14.80 -13.48
N THR A 225 1.62 15.45 -14.20
CA THR A 225 3.03 15.05 -14.24
C THR A 225 3.63 15.02 -12.84
N ARG A 226 3.43 16.08 -12.05
CA ARG A 226 3.89 16.15 -10.66
C ARG A 226 3.24 15.09 -9.77
N TYR A 227 1.93 14.89 -9.86
CA TYR A 227 1.21 13.88 -9.10
C TYR A 227 1.69 12.46 -9.45
N ARG A 228 2.02 12.19 -10.72
CA ARG A 228 2.61 10.90 -11.11
C ARG A 228 3.97 10.68 -10.48
N THR A 229 4.87 11.66 -10.55
CA THR A 229 6.24 11.49 -10.01
C THR A 229 6.25 11.47 -8.49
N GLN A 230 5.50 12.37 -7.85
CA GLN A 230 5.50 12.54 -6.40
C GLN A 230 4.51 11.61 -5.71
N ASN A 231 3.24 11.52 -6.11
CA ASN A 231 2.27 10.72 -5.35
C ASN A 231 2.23 9.24 -5.76
N ILE A 232 2.34 8.94 -7.06
CA ILE A 232 2.23 7.55 -7.55
C ILE A 232 3.56 6.80 -7.45
N LEU A 233 4.68 7.45 -7.78
CA LEU A 233 5.99 6.80 -7.92
C LEU A 233 6.96 7.03 -6.75
N ASP A 234 6.74 8.03 -5.90
CA ASP A 234 7.56 8.28 -4.71
C ASP A 234 7.11 7.42 -3.53
N ILE A 235 7.35 6.12 -3.66
CA ILE A 235 7.01 5.07 -2.68
C ILE A 235 8.28 4.34 -2.24
N ASN A 236 8.16 3.38 -1.33
CA ASN A 236 9.24 2.48 -0.96
C ASN A 236 9.93 1.89 -2.22
N PRO A 237 11.25 2.07 -2.38
CA PRO A 237 11.99 1.57 -3.54
C PRO A 237 11.87 0.06 -3.75
N GLU A 238 11.62 -0.72 -2.71
CA GLU A 238 11.38 -2.16 -2.80
C GLU A 238 10.10 -2.53 -3.55
N LEU A 239 9.17 -1.58 -3.70
CA LEU A 239 7.92 -1.73 -4.45
C LEU A 239 7.99 -1.13 -5.85
N LEU A 240 9.15 -0.60 -6.23
CA LEU A 240 9.41 -0.14 -7.59
C LEU A 240 9.94 -1.31 -8.44
N PRO A 241 9.54 -1.34 -9.71
CA PRO A 241 9.99 -2.32 -10.69
C PRO A 241 11.35 -2.04 -11.32
#